data_AF-A0A4R6LAV8-F1
#
_entry.id   AF-A0A4R6LAV8-F1
#
_cell.length_a   1.000
_cell.length_b   1.000
_cell.length_c   1.000
_cell.angle_alpha   90.00
_cell.angle_beta   90.00
_cell.angle_gamma   90.00
#
_symmetry.space_group_name_H-M   'P 1'
#
loop_
_entity.id
_entity.type
_entity.pdbx_description
1 polymer ?
#
loop_
_entity_poly.entity_id
_entity_poly.type
_entity_poly.pdbx_seq_one_letter_code
_entity_poly.pdbx_strand_id
1 'polypeptide(L)'
;MTQTPKTTARYDGLAEWYDERIVHRTYRTVGWHPPAPWWGEGGIRERLGMRHVPLADLLNAFADAGLTITRTVEPRTDPVPWVLALRAERR
;
A
#
# COMPACT_ATOMS: atom_id res chain seq x y z
N MET A 1 -34.69 -3.81 17.16
CA MET A 1 -33.93 -4.51 16.11
C MET A 1 -33.11 -3.46 15.38
N THR A 2 -31.82 -3.34 15.67
CA THR A 2 -30.95 -2.35 15.02
C THR A 2 -29.80 -3.11 14.38
N GLN A 3 -29.81 -3.17 13.05
CA GLN A 3 -28.81 -3.86 12.25
C GLN A 3 -27.53 -3.01 12.20
N THR A 4 -26.47 -3.49 12.83
CA THR A 4 -25.12 -2.93 12.71
C THR A 4 -24.66 -3.04 11.24
N PRO A 5 -24.09 -1.99 10.63
CA PRO A 5 -23.68 -2.04 9.23
C PRO A 5 -22.55 -3.06 9.05
N LYS A 6 -22.65 -3.86 7.97
CA LYS A 6 -21.62 -4.81 7.55
C LYS A 6 -20.38 -4.02 7.10
N THR A 7 -19.34 -3.99 7.93
CA THR A 7 -18.01 -3.56 7.52
C THR A 7 -17.46 -4.57 6.50
N THR A 8 -17.49 -4.19 5.22
CA THR A 8 -16.95 -4.93 4.09
C THR A 8 -15.42 -4.96 4.11
N ALA A 9 -14.88 -6.13 3.69
CA ALA A 9 -13.49 -6.57 3.65
C ALA A 9 -12.83 -6.86 5.02
N ARG A 10 -13.31 -7.92 5.70
CA ARG A 10 -12.44 -8.75 6.55
C ARG A 10 -11.84 -9.82 5.65
N TYR A 11 -10.53 -9.74 5.39
CA TYR A 11 -9.79 -10.85 4.81
C TYR A 11 -9.96 -12.04 5.77
N ASP A 12 -10.69 -13.07 5.31
CA ASP A 12 -10.94 -14.45 5.79
C ASP A 12 -10.97 -14.83 7.29
N GLY A 13 -10.63 -13.95 8.24
CA GLY A 13 -10.75 -14.21 9.68
C GLY A 13 -9.77 -15.25 10.23
N LEU A 14 -8.70 -15.58 9.50
CA LEU A 14 -7.82 -16.71 9.84
C LEU A 14 -6.58 -16.36 10.68
N ALA A 15 -6.46 -15.13 11.18
CA ALA A 15 -5.21 -14.70 11.80
C ALA A 15 -5.34 -13.49 12.74
N GLU A 16 -5.52 -13.77 14.03
CA GLU A 16 -5.48 -12.77 15.12
C GLU A 16 -4.13 -12.00 15.16
N TRP A 17 -3.07 -12.58 14.60
CA TRP A 17 -1.73 -11.98 14.49
C TRP A 17 -1.62 -10.81 13.48
N TYR A 18 -2.66 -10.52 12.69
CA TYR A 18 -2.69 -9.31 11.86
C TYR A 18 -3.02 -8.04 12.64
N ASP A 19 -3.72 -8.16 13.78
CA ASP A 19 -4.16 -7.01 14.58
C ASP A 19 -3.01 -6.38 15.39
N GLU A 20 -1.85 -7.05 15.48
CA GLU A 20 -0.65 -6.55 16.18
C GLU A 20 0.22 -5.62 15.32
N ARG A 21 -0.14 -5.37 14.06
CA ARG A 21 0.67 -4.51 13.18
C ARG A 21 0.51 -3.05 13.60
N ILE A 22 1.63 -2.42 14.00
CA ILE A 22 1.70 -0.97 14.16
C ILE A 22 1.58 -0.32 12.77
N VAL A 23 0.36 0.00 12.37
CA VAL A 23 0.07 0.75 11.15
C VAL A 23 -0.01 2.23 11.51
N HIS A 24 0.80 3.04 10.83
CA HIS A 24 0.72 4.48 11.04
C HIS A 24 -0.67 5.01 10.65
N ARG A 25 -1.26 5.88 11.47
CA ARG A 25 -2.65 6.37 11.30
C ARG A 25 -2.95 6.97 9.92
N THR A 26 -1.92 7.46 9.23
CA THR A 26 -2.04 8.08 7.90
C THR A 26 -1.93 7.09 6.76
N TYR A 27 -1.75 5.79 7.02
CA TYR A 27 -1.61 4.77 5.97
C TYR A 27 -2.85 4.67 5.07
N ARG A 28 -4.05 4.98 5.57
CA ARG A 28 -5.26 4.99 4.73
C ARG A 28 -5.51 6.33 4.04
N THR A 29 -4.69 7.34 4.31
CA THR A 29 -4.84 8.67 3.74
C THR A 29 -4.10 8.74 2.41
N VAL A 30 -4.83 8.73 1.30
CA VAL A 30 -4.27 8.99 -0.04
C VAL A 30 -3.87 10.46 -0.15
N GLY A 31 -2.71 10.73 -0.75
CA GLY A 31 -2.31 12.11 -1.08
C GLY A 31 -0.89 12.45 -0.65
N TRP A 32 -0.55 13.73 -0.77
CA TRP A 32 0.74 14.26 -0.32
C TRP A 32 0.77 14.37 1.20
N HIS A 33 1.84 13.89 1.82
CA HIS A 33 2.05 14.00 3.25
C HIS A 33 2.94 15.19 3.58
N PRO A 34 2.66 15.91 4.68
CA PRO A 34 3.60 16.90 5.20
C PRO A 34 4.88 16.22 5.68
N PRO A 35 5.99 16.97 5.80
CA PRO A 35 7.20 16.50 6.45
C PRO A 35 6.91 15.87 7.80
N ALA A 36 7.57 14.75 8.10
CA ALA A 36 7.33 13.99 9.32
C ALA A 36 8.63 13.58 10.03
N PRO A 37 8.63 13.45 11.37
CA PRO A 37 9.84 13.19 12.15
C PRO A 37 10.60 11.90 11.80
N TRP A 38 9.93 10.93 11.16
CA TRP A 38 10.52 9.67 10.72
C TRP A 38 11.09 9.71 9.30
N TRP A 39 11.12 10.88 8.65
CA TRP A 39 11.80 11.06 7.37
C TRP A 39 13.30 11.23 7.65
N GLY A 40 14.14 10.50 6.92
CA GLY A 40 15.58 10.63 7.06
C GLY A 40 16.06 12.03 6.63
N GLU A 41 16.97 12.61 7.40
CA GLU A 41 17.63 13.88 7.09
C GLU A 41 18.40 13.80 5.77
N GLY A 42 18.22 14.80 4.91
CA GLY A 42 18.70 14.80 3.54
C GLY A 42 18.05 13.73 2.65
N GLY A 43 17.02 13.05 3.13
CA GLY A 43 16.39 11.92 2.44
C GLY A 43 15.56 12.34 1.22
N ILE A 44 15.26 11.39 0.35
CA ILE A 44 14.48 11.65 -0.88
C ILE A 44 13.10 12.24 -0.58
N ARG A 45 12.44 11.80 0.51
CA ARG A 45 11.12 12.31 0.93
C ARG A 45 11.17 13.74 1.44
N GLU A 46 12.26 14.15 2.09
CA GLU A 46 12.46 15.53 2.49
C GLU A 46 12.66 16.44 1.28
N ARG A 47 13.44 15.99 0.29
CA ARG A 47 13.77 16.78 -0.91
C ARG A 47 12.62 16.89 -1.91
N LEU A 48 11.86 15.81 -2.11
CA LEU A 48 10.85 15.70 -3.17
C LEU A 48 9.42 15.55 -2.64
N GLY A 49 9.24 15.38 -1.33
CA GLY A 49 7.95 15.04 -0.73
C GLY A 49 7.62 13.55 -0.84
N MET A 50 6.45 13.19 -0.31
CA MET A 50 5.93 11.82 -0.33
C MET A 50 4.43 11.81 -0.62
N ARG A 51 4.02 11.14 -1.69
CA ARG A 51 2.61 10.88 -1.99
C ARG A 51 2.26 9.43 -1.69
N HIS A 52 1.26 9.19 -0.84
CA HIS A 52 0.78 7.85 -0.53
C HIS A 52 -0.38 7.45 -1.43
N VAL A 53 -0.39 6.18 -1.80
CA VAL A 53 -1.51 5.44 -2.35
C VAL A 53 -1.51 4.08 -1.65
N PRO A 54 -2.63 3.65 -1.04
CA PRO A 54 -2.77 2.30 -0.53
C PRO A 54 -2.44 1.26 -1.60
N LEU A 55 -1.80 0.16 -1.21
CA LEU A 55 -1.37 -0.85 -2.17
C LEU A 55 -2.54 -1.41 -2.99
N ALA A 56 -3.70 -1.62 -2.36
CA ALA A 56 -4.90 -2.09 -3.04
C ALA A 56 -5.35 -1.13 -4.15
N ASP A 57 -5.39 0.17 -3.86
CA ASP A 57 -5.78 1.20 -4.84
C ASP A 57 -4.80 1.23 -6.02
N LEU A 58 -3.49 1.12 -5.74
CA LEU A 58 -2.46 1.05 -6.79
C LEU A 58 -2.63 -0.18 -7.68
N LEU A 59 -2.84 -1.36 -7.11
CA LEU A 59 -2.96 -2.61 -7.88
C LEU A 59 -4.27 -2.65 -8.68
N ASN A 60 -5.38 -2.22 -8.09
CA ASN A 60 -6.67 -2.19 -8.76
C ASN A 60 -6.70 -1.19 -9.92
N ALA A 61 -5.93 -0.08 -9.84
CA ALA A 61 -5.83 0.88 -10.94
C ALA A 61 -5.36 0.25 -12.27
N PHE A 62 -4.57 -0.83 -12.24
CA PHE A 62 -4.20 -1.56 -13.44
C PHE A 62 -5.40 -2.30 -14.04
N ALA A 63 -6.18 -2.99 -13.20
CA ALA A 63 -7.38 -3.70 -13.62
C ALA A 63 -8.43 -2.73 -14.17
N ASP A 64 -8.64 -1.59 -13.49
CA ASP A 64 -9.56 -0.53 -13.92
C ASP A 64 -9.11 0.10 -15.26
N ALA A 65 -7.81 0.14 -15.54
CA ALA A 65 -7.25 0.57 -16.82
C ALA A 65 -7.38 -0.49 -17.95
N GLY A 66 -7.97 -1.66 -17.66
CA GLY A 66 -8.08 -2.79 -18.58
C GLY A 66 -6.75 -3.51 -18.82
N LEU A 67 -5.80 -3.39 -17.88
CA LEU A 67 -4.52 -4.08 -17.94
C LEU A 67 -4.55 -5.33 -17.06
N THR A 68 -3.85 -6.37 -17.51
CA THR A 68 -3.57 -7.57 -16.70
C THR A 68 -2.14 -7.51 -16.20
N ILE A 69 -1.93 -7.58 -14.88
CA ILE A 69 -0.59 -7.75 -14.31
C ILE A 69 -0.10 -9.17 -14.64
N THR A 70 0.99 -9.26 -15.41
CA THR A 70 1.56 -10.55 -15.87
C THR A 70 2.81 -10.96 -15.09
N ARG A 71 3.48 -10.03 -14.42
CA ARG A 71 4.66 -10.33 -13.59
C ARG A 71 4.83 -9.31 -12.46
N THR A 72 5.30 -9.76 -11.31
CA THR A 72 5.80 -8.93 -10.22
C THR A 72 7.23 -9.34 -9.84
N VAL A 73 8.06 -8.40 -9.40
CA VAL A 73 9.44 -8.62 -8.98
C VAL A 73 9.77 -7.69 -7.82
N GLU A 74 10.45 -8.20 -6.81
CA GLU A 74 11.10 -7.42 -5.76
C GLU A 74 12.57 -7.85 -5.64
N PRO A 75 13.50 -6.95 -5.26
CA PRO A 75 14.86 -7.33 -4.92
C PRO A 75 14.87 -8.32 -3.76
N ARG A 76 15.68 -9.39 -3.88
CA ARG A 76 15.83 -10.44 -2.83
C ARG A 76 17.11 -10.29 -2.01
N THR A 77 17.82 -9.19 -2.16
CA THR A 77 19.11 -8.93 -1.50
C THR A 77 18.95 -8.55 -0.04
N ASP A 78 17.82 -7.93 0.31
CA ASP A 78 17.56 -7.39 1.64
C ASP A 78 16.34 -8.09 2.27
N PRO A 79 16.30 -8.24 3.61
CA PRO A 79 15.18 -8.87 4.30
C PRO A 79 13.86 -8.09 4.18
N VAL A 80 13.93 -6.80 3.82
CA VAL A 80 12.77 -5.95 3.55
C VAL A 80 12.92 -5.32 2.17
N PRO A 81 12.03 -5.61 1.21
CA PRO A 81 12.13 -5.07 -0.14
C PRO A 81 11.77 -3.58 -0.16
N TRP A 82 12.64 -2.77 -0.78
CA TRP A 82 12.44 -1.33 -0.92
C TRP A 82 11.69 -0.94 -2.21
N VAL A 83 11.59 -1.88 -3.16
CA VAL A 83 10.99 -1.67 -4.49
C VAL A 83 10.14 -2.87 -4.87
N LEU A 84 8.95 -2.59 -5.43
CA LEU A 84 8.11 -3.55 -6.14
C LEU A 84 8.03 -3.11 -7.60
N ALA A 85 8.48 -3.97 -8.51
CA ALA A 85 8.31 -3.81 -9.94
C ALA A 85 7.20 -4.73 -10.45
N LEU A 86 6.48 -4.29 -11.48
CA LEU A 86 5.45 -5.08 -12.14
C LEU A 86 5.48 -4.89 -13.65
N ARG A 87 4.98 -5.89 -14.37
CA ARG A 87 4.65 -5.83 -15.79
C ARG A 87 3.15 -6.00 -15.93
N ALA A 88 2.52 -5.11 -16.69
CA ALA A 88 1.10 -5.16 -16.99
C ALA A 88 0.88 -4.98 -18.50
N GLU A 89 -0.07 -5.72 -19.05
CA GLU A 89 -0.32 -5.82 -20.49
C GLU A 89 -1.79 -5.60 -20.80
N ARG A 90 -2.07 -4.93 -21.93
CA ARG A 90 -3.43 -4.86 -22.49
C ARG A 90 -3.67 -6.16 -23.26
N ARG A 91 -4.74 -6.86 -22.90
CA ARG A 91 -5.21 -8.04 -23.65
C ARG A 91 -6.09 -7.61 -24.83
#